data_AF-A0A7V8X872-F1
#
_entry.id   AF-A0A7V8X872-F1
#
_cell.length_a   1.000
_cell.length_b   1.000
_cell.length_c   1.000
_cell.angle_alpha   90.00
_cell.angle_beta   90.00
_cell.angle_gamma   90.00
#
_symmetry.space_group_name_H-M   'P 1'
#
loop_
_entity.id
_entity.type
_entity.pdbx_description
1 polymer ?
#
loop_
_entity_poly.entity_id
_entity_poly.type
_entity_poly.pdbx_seq_one_letter_code
_entity_poly.pdbx_strand_id
1 'polypeptide(L)'
;MRWYLPVGCACLGALLTTPIAAAQGIRARDLGIPFDGVPGPLNAITDVPGVEVGHVTIIRGNGPLVKGEGPVRTGVTAILPRGRHFDPVHAAWYALNGNGEMTGLPWIEESGFLETPLMITNTFSVGVVRDAVIAWMDSTGYHGPDPIWYSYPLVAETYDVLNDILGQHVTRSHAFQALDAARPGPVAEGSVGGGTGMIAHEFKGGIGTASRLTGSGHTLGVLVQANHGGRKRFTVAGVPVGREIADLQANWDVLFRARGSIIVVVATDAPLLPTQLQRLAERVPIGIGRLGGLGENSSGDIFVAFSTGNPGAWGGGTDGIKMLPNAAMDALFEATVDATEEAILNAMVAAETMTGRDSLTVFALPHDRLQAALRKYNRLVDPASLPRPAAITPAAMERIVGTYRLVEPGIKRRIYVEGGMLFLERGGGGRNRLLPIADRRFLLLGDGIVFEEVVSEAGRPLRFRGTVNGEPFVTLERTRPE
;
A
#
# COMPACT_ATOMS: atom_id res chain seq x y z
N MET A 1 3.58 39.40 61.65
CA MET A 1 2.66 40.18 60.78
C MET A 1 2.13 39.22 59.72
N ARG A 2 0.84 39.32 59.41
CA ARG A 2 -0.03 38.29 58.78
C ARG A 2 0.41 37.74 57.42
N TRP A 3 0.11 36.45 57.26
CA TRP A 3 0.00 35.67 56.03
C TRP A 3 -1.06 36.26 55.07
N TYR A 4 -0.80 36.27 53.76
CA TYR A 4 -1.81 36.26 52.71
C TYR A 4 -1.29 35.50 51.48
N LEU A 5 -1.94 34.37 51.17
CA LEU A 5 -1.91 33.71 49.85
C LEU A 5 -2.91 34.42 48.91
N PRO A 6 -2.65 34.44 47.60
CA PRO A 6 -3.70 34.37 46.60
C PRO A 6 -3.84 32.93 46.07
N VAL A 7 -5.05 32.40 46.18
CA VAL A 7 -5.50 31.16 45.54
C VAL A 7 -5.75 31.46 44.06
N GLY A 8 -4.84 31.01 43.19
CA GLY A 8 -5.03 30.97 41.74
C GLY A 8 -5.55 29.60 41.33
N CYS A 9 -6.86 29.50 41.05
CA CYS A 9 -7.51 28.28 40.60
C CYS A 9 -7.14 28.02 39.13
N ALA A 10 -6.11 27.20 38.88
CA ALA A 10 -5.77 26.73 37.54
C ALA A 10 -6.69 25.56 37.16
N CYS A 11 -7.75 25.84 36.42
CA CYS A 11 -8.53 24.82 35.74
C CYS A 11 -7.68 24.22 34.60
N LEU A 12 -7.06 23.07 34.84
CA LEU A 12 -6.53 22.23 33.76
C LEU A 12 -7.72 21.67 32.97
N GLY A 13 -8.06 22.31 31.86
CA GLY A 13 -8.92 21.72 30.84
C GLY A 13 -8.13 20.64 30.09
N ALA A 14 -8.25 19.39 30.53
CA ALA A 14 -7.79 18.24 29.76
C ALA A 14 -8.65 18.14 28.48
N LEU A 15 -8.09 18.61 27.36
CA LEU A 15 -8.61 18.31 26.03
C LEU A 15 -8.44 16.81 25.79
N LEU A 16 -9.48 16.04 26.10
CA LEU A 16 -9.64 14.65 25.69
C LEU A 16 -9.82 14.64 24.16
N THR A 17 -8.71 14.58 23.43
CA THR A 17 -8.72 14.21 22.01
C THR A 17 -8.95 12.71 21.95
N THR A 18 -10.21 12.32 21.76
CA THR A 18 -10.54 10.94 21.39
C THR A 18 -9.96 10.68 20.00
N PRO A 19 -9.12 9.66 19.79
CA PRO A 19 -8.66 9.31 18.45
C PRO A 19 -9.86 8.72 17.71
N ILE A 20 -10.48 9.51 16.85
CA ILE A 20 -11.36 8.97 15.81
C ILE A 20 -10.42 8.21 14.87
N ALA A 21 -10.44 6.88 14.95
CA ALA A 21 -9.95 6.06 13.86
C ALA A 21 -10.74 6.48 12.63
N ALA A 22 -10.09 7.22 11.71
CA ALA A 22 -10.72 7.60 10.46
C ALA A 22 -11.14 6.31 9.75
N ALA A 23 -12.44 6.09 9.61
CA ALA A 23 -12.94 5.02 8.76
C ALA A 23 -12.38 5.25 7.35
N GLN A 24 -11.82 4.21 6.73
CA GLN A 24 -11.43 4.29 5.32
C GLN A 24 -12.66 4.68 4.50
N GLY A 25 -12.51 5.67 3.60
CA GLY A 25 -13.56 6.08 2.68
C GLY A 25 -13.89 4.99 1.65
N ILE A 26 -14.77 5.30 0.71
CA ILE A 26 -15.11 4.41 -0.42
C ILE A 26 -13.85 4.12 -1.23
N ARG A 27 -13.61 2.84 -1.57
CA ARG A 27 -12.47 2.40 -2.38
C ARG A 27 -12.93 1.76 -3.69
N ALA A 28 -11.99 1.44 -4.58
CA ALA A 28 -12.28 0.92 -5.92
C ALA A 28 -13.15 -0.35 -5.88
N ARG A 29 -12.88 -1.29 -4.97
CA ARG A 29 -13.69 -2.50 -4.79
C ARG A 29 -15.11 -2.22 -4.32
N ASP A 30 -15.32 -1.18 -3.51
CA ASP A 30 -16.65 -0.79 -3.01
C ASP A 30 -17.53 -0.22 -4.13
N LEU A 31 -16.90 0.30 -5.18
CA LEU A 31 -17.59 0.72 -6.40
C LEU A 31 -17.92 -0.44 -7.35
N GLY A 32 -17.56 -1.69 -7.02
CA GLY A 32 -17.83 -2.86 -7.87
C GLY A 32 -16.82 -3.03 -9.02
N ILE A 33 -15.63 -2.44 -8.89
CA ILE A 33 -14.53 -2.63 -9.85
C ILE A 33 -13.91 -4.02 -9.59
N PRO A 34 -13.83 -4.90 -10.60
CA PRO A 34 -13.22 -6.21 -10.44
C PRO A 34 -11.70 -6.10 -10.40
N PHE A 35 -11.09 -6.87 -9.50
CA PHE A 35 -9.66 -7.02 -9.40
C PHE A 35 -9.31 -8.48 -9.13
N ASP A 36 -8.22 -8.94 -9.71
CA ASP A 36 -7.64 -10.24 -9.42
C ASP A 36 -6.94 -10.25 -8.05
N GLY A 37 -6.80 -11.46 -7.51
CA GLY A 37 -6.16 -11.71 -6.21
C GLY A 37 -7.01 -11.31 -5.00
N VAL A 38 -6.52 -11.71 -3.82
CA VAL A 38 -7.19 -11.46 -2.55
C VAL A 38 -6.39 -10.45 -1.75
N PRO A 39 -6.98 -9.31 -1.35
CA PRO A 39 -6.26 -8.33 -0.57
C PRO A 39 -6.02 -8.79 0.87
N GLY A 40 -5.06 -8.14 1.54
CA GLY A 40 -4.96 -8.19 2.99
C GLY A 40 -6.15 -7.50 3.67
N PRO A 41 -6.30 -7.63 5.00
CA PRO A 41 -7.45 -7.11 5.73
C PRO A 41 -7.61 -5.59 5.62
N LEU A 42 -6.52 -4.83 5.51
CA LEU A 42 -6.55 -3.38 5.34
C LEU A 42 -6.57 -2.98 3.86
N ASN A 43 -6.25 -3.93 2.97
CA ASN A 43 -5.95 -3.71 1.56
C ASN A 43 -5.02 -2.51 1.39
N ALA A 44 -3.90 -2.54 2.11
CA ALA A 44 -2.95 -1.44 2.21
C ALA A 44 -1.51 -1.96 2.39
N ILE A 45 -0.51 -1.12 2.11
CA ILE A 45 0.90 -1.47 2.27
C ILE A 45 1.24 -1.92 3.69
N THR A 46 0.52 -1.39 4.68
CA THR A 46 0.60 -1.72 6.11
C THR A 46 0.03 -3.10 6.48
N ASP A 47 -0.54 -3.84 5.52
CA ASP A 47 -0.79 -5.28 5.71
C ASP A 47 0.53 -6.07 5.79
N VAL A 48 1.63 -5.53 5.27
CA VAL A 48 2.97 -6.10 5.49
C VAL A 48 3.40 -5.78 6.93
N PRO A 49 3.62 -6.81 7.78
CA PRO A 49 3.90 -6.58 9.20
C PRO A 49 5.12 -5.69 9.43
N GLY A 50 4.97 -4.72 10.33
CA GLY A 50 6.01 -3.76 10.69
C GLY A 50 6.05 -2.50 9.83
N VAL A 51 5.38 -2.46 8.68
CA VAL A 51 5.31 -1.24 7.87
C VAL A 51 4.38 -0.21 8.52
N GLU A 52 4.85 1.03 8.62
CA GLU A 52 4.09 2.17 9.11
C GLU A 52 4.03 3.29 8.07
N VAL A 53 2.89 3.99 7.99
CA VAL A 53 2.71 5.12 7.07
C VAL A 53 2.20 6.35 7.81
N GLY A 54 2.77 7.51 7.49
CA GLY A 54 2.39 8.80 8.05
C GLY A 54 2.26 9.88 6.97
N HIS A 55 1.39 10.86 7.20
CA HIS A 55 1.15 11.95 6.26
C HIS A 55 1.11 13.29 6.96
N VAL A 56 1.55 14.33 6.24
CA VAL A 56 1.27 15.73 6.55
C VAL A 56 0.72 16.38 5.29
N THR A 57 -0.47 16.95 5.39
CA THR A 57 -1.20 17.61 4.30
C THR A 57 -1.23 19.11 4.52
N ILE A 58 -0.84 19.89 3.52
CA ILE A 58 -0.72 21.36 3.60
C ILE A 58 -1.63 21.98 2.55
N ILE A 59 -2.73 22.57 3.02
CA ILE A 59 -3.72 23.26 2.19
C ILE A 59 -3.96 24.66 2.78
N ARG A 60 -3.60 25.71 2.04
CA ARG A 60 -3.89 27.10 2.44
C ARG A 60 -3.97 28.04 1.24
N GLY A 61 -4.72 29.13 1.38
CA GLY A 61 -4.90 30.13 0.33
C GLY A 61 -5.73 29.64 -0.87
N ASN A 62 -6.23 30.60 -1.65
CA ASN A 62 -7.04 30.42 -2.86
C ASN A 62 -6.75 31.58 -3.84
N GLY A 63 -7.18 31.44 -5.10
CA GLY A 63 -7.08 32.51 -6.10
C GLY A 63 -5.76 32.50 -6.90
N PRO A 64 -5.33 33.67 -7.41
CA PRO A 64 -4.11 33.78 -8.23
C PRO A 64 -2.86 33.31 -7.50
N LEU A 65 -1.92 32.71 -8.24
CA LEU A 65 -0.60 32.36 -7.72
C LEU A 65 0.17 33.62 -7.32
N VAL A 66 0.59 33.67 -6.05
CA VAL A 66 1.63 34.58 -5.57
C VAL A 66 2.79 33.72 -5.08
N LYS A 67 3.88 33.70 -5.85
CA LYS A 67 5.07 32.88 -5.55
C LYS A 67 5.60 33.19 -4.15
N GLY A 68 5.76 32.16 -3.32
CA GLY A 68 6.20 32.28 -1.92
C GLY A 68 5.05 32.39 -0.93
N GLU A 69 3.83 32.64 -1.39
CA GLU A 69 2.66 32.82 -0.52
C GLU A 69 1.62 31.71 -0.69
N GLY A 70 1.33 31.32 -1.94
CA GLY A 70 0.36 30.28 -2.28
C GLY A 70 -0.47 30.64 -3.51
N PRO A 71 -1.58 29.94 -3.77
CA PRO A 71 -2.16 28.85 -2.97
C PRO A 71 -1.24 27.63 -2.80
N VAL A 72 -1.36 26.96 -1.66
CA VAL A 72 -0.54 25.79 -1.30
C VAL A 72 -1.41 24.54 -1.31
N ARG A 73 -0.96 23.50 -2.02
CA ARG A 73 -1.62 22.19 -2.14
C ARG A 73 -0.55 21.10 -2.18
N THR A 74 0.14 20.88 -1.07
CA THR A 74 1.29 19.98 -1.02
C THR A 74 1.37 19.24 0.30
N GLY A 75 2.42 18.45 0.51
CA GLY A 75 2.62 17.75 1.77
C GLY A 75 3.75 16.73 1.70
N VAL A 76 3.80 15.87 2.70
CA VAL A 76 4.82 14.82 2.84
C VAL A 76 4.16 13.52 3.25
N THR A 77 4.63 12.40 2.71
CA THR A 77 4.30 11.04 3.14
C THR A 77 5.55 10.33 3.60
N ALA A 78 5.48 9.65 4.74
CA ALA A 78 6.55 8.86 5.32
C ALA A 78 6.15 7.39 5.32
N ILE A 79 7.09 6.51 5.01
CA ILE A 79 6.96 5.06 5.08
C ILE A 79 8.15 4.51 5.87
N LEU A 80 7.88 3.86 6.99
CA LEU A 80 8.90 3.23 7.83
C LEU A 80 8.84 1.72 7.59
N PRO A 81 9.85 1.10 6.96
CA PRO A 81 9.80 -0.32 6.58
C PRO A 81 9.61 -1.29 7.75
N ARG A 82 10.12 -0.93 8.94
CA ARG A 82 9.99 -1.71 10.19
C ARG A 82 9.60 -0.83 11.39
N GLY A 83 8.76 0.17 11.14
CA GLY A 83 8.36 1.14 12.16
C GLY A 83 9.56 1.88 12.74
N ARG A 84 9.53 2.20 14.03
CA ARG A 84 10.54 3.04 14.70
C ARG A 84 11.79 2.30 15.16
N HIS A 85 11.99 1.07 14.70
CA HIS A 85 13.17 0.28 15.01
C HIS A 85 14.17 0.34 13.86
N PHE A 86 15.40 0.74 14.13
CA PHE A 86 16.47 0.71 13.15
C PHE A 86 16.89 -0.75 12.88
N ASP A 87 16.33 -1.33 11.83
CA ASP A 87 16.68 -2.63 11.26
C ASP A 87 16.53 -2.53 9.73
N PRO A 88 17.61 -2.20 9.01
CA PRO A 88 17.55 -2.02 7.56
C PRO A 88 16.99 -3.24 6.81
N VAL A 89 16.29 -2.97 5.73
CA VAL A 89 15.64 -3.99 4.89
C VAL A 89 16.39 -4.15 3.57
N HIS A 90 16.39 -5.36 3.01
CA HIS A 90 16.78 -5.50 1.61
C HIS A 90 15.86 -4.67 0.72
N ALA A 91 16.43 -3.99 -0.26
CA ALA A 91 15.73 -3.13 -1.19
C ALA A 91 16.36 -3.17 -2.59
N ALA A 92 15.58 -2.76 -3.59
CA ALA A 92 16.01 -2.54 -4.97
C ALA A 92 15.06 -1.56 -5.65
N TRP A 93 15.43 -1.01 -6.81
CA TRP A 93 14.69 0.08 -7.45
C TRP A 93 14.66 -0.06 -8.98
N TYR A 94 13.63 0.49 -9.62
CA TYR A 94 13.54 0.50 -11.08
C TYR A 94 12.91 1.80 -11.57
N ALA A 95 13.42 2.35 -12.66
CA ALA A 95 12.78 3.46 -13.37
C ALA A 95 12.30 2.99 -14.74
N LEU A 96 10.99 3.10 -14.97
CA LEU A 96 10.43 3.01 -16.32
C LEU A 96 10.81 4.25 -17.14
N ASN A 97 10.81 5.42 -16.48
CA ASN A 97 11.30 6.67 -17.04
C ASN A 97 11.93 7.51 -15.90
N GLY A 98 13.18 7.93 -16.10
CA GLY A 98 13.99 8.61 -15.08
C GLY A 98 13.81 10.13 -15.01
N ASN A 99 12.76 10.72 -15.58
CA ASN A 99 12.51 12.17 -15.50
C ASN A 99 11.88 12.59 -14.15
N GLY A 100 12.55 12.25 -13.06
CA GLY A 100 12.14 12.56 -11.69
C GLY A 100 13.32 12.36 -10.72
N GLU A 101 13.08 12.64 -9.45
CA GLU A 101 14.10 12.53 -8.40
C GLU A 101 13.74 11.46 -7.36
N MET A 102 14.73 10.64 -7.00
CA MET A 102 14.68 9.72 -5.87
C MET A 102 16.10 9.63 -5.30
N THR A 103 16.32 10.23 -4.13
CA THR A 103 17.67 10.29 -3.54
C THR A 103 18.11 8.94 -2.97
N GLY A 104 19.40 8.73 -2.75
CA GLY A 104 19.91 7.52 -2.09
C GLY A 104 19.97 6.26 -2.97
N LEU A 105 19.52 6.34 -4.23
CA LEU A 105 19.57 5.21 -5.18
C LEU A 105 20.95 4.58 -5.36
N PRO A 106 22.08 5.33 -5.45
CA PRO A 106 23.40 4.69 -5.59
C PRO A 106 23.73 3.75 -4.42
N TRP A 107 23.27 4.07 -3.21
CA TRP A 107 23.49 3.18 -2.06
C TRP A 107 22.59 1.96 -2.11
N ILE A 108 21.33 2.11 -2.54
CA ILE A 108 20.43 0.95 -2.73
C ILE A 108 21.00 0.01 -3.79
N GLU A 109 21.51 0.55 -4.91
CA GLU A 109 22.12 -0.24 -5.98
C GLU A 109 23.37 -1.00 -5.50
N GLU A 110 24.25 -0.31 -4.76
CA GLU A 110 25.52 -0.88 -4.30
C GLU A 110 25.33 -1.88 -3.16
N SER A 111 24.56 -1.51 -2.14
CA SER A 111 24.42 -2.29 -0.91
C SER A 111 23.25 -3.29 -0.93
N GLY A 112 22.21 -2.99 -1.72
CA GLY A 112 20.94 -3.70 -1.65
C GLY A 112 20.13 -3.41 -0.39
N PHE A 113 20.43 -2.34 0.36
CA PHE A 113 19.73 -1.99 1.61
C PHE A 113 19.01 -0.64 1.55
N LEU A 114 17.83 -0.60 2.19
CA LEU A 114 17.15 0.62 2.61
C LEU A 114 17.31 0.78 4.13
N GLU A 115 18.09 1.77 4.53
CA GLU A 115 18.46 2.01 5.94
C GLU A 115 17.68 3.17 6.59
N THR A 116 16.87 3.88 5.80
CA THR A 116 16.17 5.09 6.24
C THR A 116 14.66 4.94 6.06
N PRO A 117 13.84 5.75 6.75
CA PRO A 117 12.47 5.97 6.33
C PRO A 117 12.44 6.47 4.88
N LEU A 118 11.48 5.97 4.10
CA LEU A 118 11.22 6.45 2.75
C LEU A 118 10.25 7.63 2.82
N MET A 119 10.60 8.74 2.17
CA MET A 119 9.74 9.93 2.11
C MET A 119 9.28 10.21 0.69
N ILE A 120 8.03 10.68 0.52
CA ILE A 120 7.48 11.13 -0.76
C ILE A 120 6.90 12.53 -0.59
N THR A 121 7.27 13.46 -1.47
CA THR A 121 6.88 14.89 -1.41
C THR A 121 6.73 15.50 -2.82
N ASN A 122 6.69 16.83 -2.94
CA ASN A 122 6.79 17.53 -4.22
C ASN A 122 8.24 17.71 -4.70
N THR A 123 8.41 17.90 -6.00
CA THR A 123 9.72 18.01 -6.68
C THR A 123 10.72 18.96 -6.00
N PHE A 124 10.28 20.17 -5.65
CA PHE A 124 11.20 21.20 -5.12
C PHE A 124 11.40 21.13 -3.61
N SER A 125 10.83 20.11 -2.97
CA SER A 125 10.94 19.86 -1.53
C SER A 125 11.77 18.62 -1.20
N VAL A 126 12.32 17.91 -2.20
CA VAL A 126 13.19 16.74 -1.97
C VAL A 126 14.37 17.09 -1.05
N GLY A 127 15.07 18.18 -1.33
CA GLY A 127 16.24 18.59 -0.55
C GLY A 127 15.94 18.84 0.93
N VAL A 128 14.91 19.64 1.24
CA VAL A 128 14.54 19.94 2.64
C VAL A 128 14.04 18.71 3.39
N VAL A 129 13.33 17.80 2.71
CA VAL A 129 12.87 16.55 3.32
C VAL A 129 14.05 15.60 3.56
N ARG A 130 14.98 15.49 2.62
CA ARG A 130 16.21 14.69 2.76
C ARG A 130 17.01 15.11 3.99
N ASP A 131 17.24 16.41 4.17
CA ASP A 131 18.00 16.92 5.31
C ASP A 131 17.23 16.72 6.63
N ALA A 132 15.90 16.84 6.58
CA ALA A 132 15.05 16.60 7.74
C ALA A 132 15.06 15.13 8.21
N VAL A 133 15.14 14.15 7.30
CA VAL A 133 15.25 12.72 7.68
C VAL A 133 16.49 12.48 8.51
N ILE A 134 17.65 13.00 8.11
CA ILE A 134 18.91 12.86 8.87
C ILE A 134 18.75 13.47 10.26
N ALA A 135 18.21 14.69 10.32
CA ALA A 135 18.04 15.37 11.58
C ALA A 135 17.01 14.66 12.50
N TRP A 136 16.00 14.00 11.93
CA TRP A 136 15.03 13.20 12.67
C TRP A 136 15.68 11.93 13.21
N MET A 137 16.45 11.22 12.38
CA MET A 137 17.17 10.01 12.77
C MET A 137 18.14 10.27 13.92
N ASP A 138 18.92 11.36 13.83
CA ASP A 138 19.81 11.81 14.91
C ASP A 138 19.05 12.09 16.21
N SER A 139 17.95 12.85 16.12
CA SER A 139 17.17 13.25 17.30
C SER A 139 16.39 12.10 17.97
N THR A 140 16.15 11.01 17.26
CA THR A 140 15.35 9.87 17.74
C THR A 140 16.19 8.63 18.02
N GLY A 141 17.50 8.66 17.71
CA GLY A 141 18.35 7.48 17.77
C GLY A 141 17.95 6.41 16.75
N TYR A 142 17.32 6.79 15.63
CA TYR A 142 17.00 5.89 14.52
C TYR A 142 18.27 5.68 13.67
N HIS A 143 19.29 5.07 14.25
CA HIS A 143 20.51 4.68 13.56
C HIS A 143 21.14 3.47 14.27
N GLY A 144 22.11 2.85 13.60
CA GLY A 144 22.86 1.73 14.17
C GLY A 144 23.67 2.13 15.41
N PRO A 145 24.26 1.14 16.12
CA PRO A 145 24.99 1.38 17.37
C PRO A 145 26.32 2.13 17.19
N ASP A 146 26.79 2.36 15.96
CA ASP A 146 28.03 3.08 15.70
C ASP A 146 27.86 4.58 16.00
N PRO A 147 28.72 5.19 16.84
CA PRO A 147 28.71 6.63 17.08
C PRO A 147 29.05 7.46 15.83
N ILE A 148 29.71 6.88 14.82
CA ILE A 148 29.96 7.49 13.52
C ILE A 148 29.05 6.82 12.50
N TRP A 149 27.93 7.47 12.18
CA TRP A 149 26.99 6.99 11.17
C TRP A 149 26.86 7.99 10.02
N TYR A 150 26.83 7.47 8.81
CA TYR A 150 26.46 8.19 7.60
C TYR A 150 25.13 7.66 7.11
N SER A 151 24.38 8.47 6.37
CA SER A 151 23.07 8.08 5.89
C SER A 151 22.78 8.71 4.53
N TYR A 152 22.14 7.92 3.68
CA TYR A 152 21.68 8.31 2.34
C TYR A 152 20.15 8.22 2.29
N PRO A 153 19.41 9.22 2.83
CA PRO A 153 17.95 9.16 2.86
C PRO A 153 17.32 8.92 1.50
N LEU A 154 16.29 8.08 1.49
CA LEU A 154 15.47 7.81 0.31
C LEU A 154 14.28 8.78 0.28
N VAL A 155 14.37 9.82 -0.56
CA VAL A 155 13.32 10.82 -0.75
C VAL A 155 12.96 10.90 -2.21
N ALA A 156 11.69 10.65 -2.53
CA ALA A 156 11.14 10.64 -3.88
C ALA A 156 10.09 11.74 -4.06
N GLU A 157 9.72 12.01 -5.31
CA GLU A 157 8.81 13.11 -5.61
C GLU A 157 7.88 12.89 -6.80
N THR A 158 6.82 13.70 -6.83
CA THR A 158 6.08 14.02 -8.05
C THR A 158 5.79 15.53 -8.11
N TYR A 159 5.37 16.06 -9.27
CA TYR A 159 5.19 17.51 -9.48
C TYR A 159 3.73 17.97 -9.27
N ASP A 160 3.46 18.76 -8.22
CA ASP A 160 2.12 19.19 -7.81
C ASP A 160 1.62 20.48 -8.49
N VAL A 161 1.04 20.37 -9.69
CA VAL A 161 0.59 21.52 -10.51
C VAL A 161 -0.39 22.47 -9.79
N LEU A 162 -1.19 21.97 -8.84
CA LEU A 162 -2.15 22.75 -8.05
C LEU A 162 -1.48 23.67 -7.00
N ASN A 163 -0.19 23.50 -6.74
CA ASN A 163 0.57 24.12 -5.68
C ASN A 163 1.45 25.28 -6.17
N ASP A 164 1.72 26.25 -5.30
CA ASP A 164 2.86 27.15 -5.42
C ASP A 164 4.18 26.40 -5.11
N ILE A 165 4.64 25.58 -6.07
CA ILE A 165 5.82 24.74 -5.86
C ILE A 165 7.11 25.55 -5.64
N LEU A 166 7.19 26.75 -6.25
CA LEU A 166 8.33 27.65 -6.12
C LEU A 166 8.38 28.39 -4.78
N GLY A 167 7.29 28.35 -4.00
CA GLY A 167 7.27 28.89 -2.64
C GLY A 167 7.86 27.94 -1.59
N GLN A 168 8.18 26.68 -1.95
CA GLN A 168 8.87 25.70 -1.09
C GLN A 168 8.25 25.58 0.32
N HIS A 169 6.92 25.37 0.35
CA HIS A 169 6.11 25.39 1.58
C HIS A 169 6.30 24.19 2.51
N VAL A 170 6.97 23.14 2.04
CA VAL A 170 7.37 22.01 2.89
C VAL A 170 8.56 22.44 3.74
N THR A 171 8.48 22.19 5.04
CA THR A 171 9.52 22.56 6.00
C THR A 171 10.05 21.31 6.70
N ARG A 172 11.19 21.45 7.40
CA ARG A 172 11.68 20.39 8.29
C ARG A 172 10.62 19.92 9.27
N SER A 173 9.82 20.83 9.84
CA SER A 173 8.76 20.46 10.80
C SER A 173 7.69 19.57 10.14
N HIS A 174 7.33 19.84 8.88
CA HIS A 174 6.38 18.99 8.16
C HIS A 174 6.93 17.58 7.91
N ALA A 175 8.23 17.44 7.61
CA ALA A 175 8.85 16.12 7.47
C ALA A 175 8.86 15.35 8.81
N PHE A 176 9.22 16.02 9.92
CA PHE A 176 9.16 15.44 11.28
C PHE A 176 7.74 14.99 11.62
N GLN A 177 6.75 15.84 11.40
CA GLN A 177 5.35 15.51 11.65
C GLN A 177 4.90 14.28 10.85
N ALA A 178 5.33 14.11 9.60
CA ALA A 178 4.99 12.94 8.79
C ALA A 178 5.63 11.66 9.34
N LEU A 179 6.91 11.72 9.72
CA LEU A 179 7.63 10.62 10.37
C LEU A 179 7.00 10.25 11.72
N ASP A 180 6.65 11.26 12.53
CA ASP A 180 6.07 11.07 13.85
C ASP A 180 4.60 10.63 13.80
N ALA A 181 3.89 10.91 12.71
CA ALA A 181 2.53 10.43 12.49
C ALA A 181 2.47 9.00 11.94
N ALA A 182 3.60 8.43 11.52
CA ALA A 182 3.68 7.08 10.98
C ALA A 182 3.21 6.05 12.01
N ARG A 183 2.31 5.17 11.56
CA ARG A 183 1.70 4.11 12.38
C ARG A 183 1.25 2.93 11.51
N PRO A 184 1.04 1.74 12.09
CA PRO A 184 0.39 0.63 11.41
C PRO A 184 -1.11 0.89 11.25
N GLY A 185 -1.81 -0.02 10.55
CA GLY A 185 -3.26 0.03 10.39
C GLY A 185 -3.69 0.75 9.10
N PRO A 186 -4.96 1.20 9.01
CA PRO A 186 -5.48 1.82 7.80
C PRO A 186 -4.68 3.06 7.36
N VAL A 187 -4.39 3.12 6.06
CA VAL A 187 -3.69 4.25 5.43
C VAL A 187 -4.71 5.20 4.82
N ALA A 188 -4.51 6.52 5.02
CA ALA A 188 -5.34 7.53 4.38
C ALA A 188 -4.97 7.67 2.90
N GLU A 189 -5.96 7.77 2.03
CA GLU A 189 -5.79 7.81 0.56
C GLU A 189 -6.38 9.10 -0.02
N GLY A 190 -6.15 9.33 -1.32
CA GLY A 190 -6.61 10.50 -2.04
C GLY A 190 -5.68 11.70 -1.88
N SER A 191 -6.25 12.88 -1.68
CA SER A 191 -5.52 14.15 -1.69
C SER A 191 -4.83 14.47 -0.35
N VAL A 192 -3.96 13.56 0.10
CA VAL A 192 -3.25 13.65 1.38
C VAL A 192 -1.74 13.54 1.20
N GLY A 193 -0.97 14.00 2.19
CA GLY A 193 0.48 13.84 2.21
C GLY A 193 1.15 14.44 0.98
N GLY A 194 2.14 13.75 0.40
CA GLY A 194 2.75 14.20 -0.85
C GLY A 194 1.77 14.18 -2.04
N GLY A 195 0.70 13.39 -1.96
CA GLY A 195 -0.36 13.31 -2.97
C GLY A 195 -1.31 14.50 -3.04
N THR A 196 -1.21 15.46 -2.12
CA THR A 196 -2.18 16.56 -1.95
C THR A 196 -2.52 17.28 -3.24
N GLY A 197 -1.52 17.77 -3.99
CA GLY A 197 -1.71 18.54 -5.22
C GLY A 197 -1.63 17.75 -6.53
N MET A 198 -1.65 16.42 -6.46
CA MET A 198 -1.35 15.54 -7.60
C MET A 198 -2.56 15.24 -8.50
N ILE A 199 -2.28 14.92 -9.76
CA ILE A 199 -3.27 14.73 -10.84
C ILE A 199 -2.96 13.41 -11.57
N ALA A 200 -3.93 12.51 -11.67
CA ALA A 200 -3.77 11.24 -12.38
C ALA A 200 -4.84 11.09 -13.46
N HIS A 201 -4.43 10.76 -14.69
CA HIS A 201 -5.31 10.64 -15.86
C HIS A 201 -6.22 11.86 -16.08
N GLU A 202 -5.68 13.06 -15.78
CA GLU A 202 -6.39 14.36 -15.79
C GLU A 202 -7.60 14.43 -14.84
N PHE A 203 -7.76 13.47 -13.93
CA PHE A 203 -8.60 13.58 -12.73
C PHE A 203 -7.71 13.86 -11.52
N LYS A 204 -8.33 14.14 -10.37
CA LYS A 204 -7.56 14.27 -9.13
C LYS A 204 -6.87 12.93 -8.81
N GLY A 205 -5.56 13.01 -8.59
CA GLY A 205 -4.73 11.90 -8.11
C GLY A 205 -4.37 12.07 -6.63
N GLY A 206 -3.32 11.39 -6.20
CA GLY A 206 -2.81 11.48 -4.83
C GLY A 206 -2.22 10.18 -4.32
N ILE A 207 -2.38 9.92 -3.03
CA ILE A 207 -1.92 8.68 -2.39
C ILE A 207 -2.95 7.57 -2.60
N GLY A 208 -2.50 6.39 -2.99
CA GLY A 208 -3.33 5.19 -2.95
C GLY A 208 -2.52 3.99 -2.52
N THR A 209 -3.20 2.97 -2.03
CA THR A 209 -2.56 1.75 -1.57
C THR A 209 -3.41 0.54 -1.87
N ALA A 210 -2.79 -0.64 -1.90
CA ALA A 210 -3.46 -1.91 -2.00
C ALA A 210 -2.51 -3.00 -1.52
N SER A 211 -3.04 -4.20 -1.25
CA SER A 211 -2.21 -5.35 -0.92
C SER A 211 -2.75 -6.62 -1.55
N ARG A 212 -1.94 -7.68 -1.54
CA ARG A 212 -2.30 -9.02 -1.96
C ARG A 212 -1.70 -10.05 -1.02
N LEU A 213 -2.50 -11.06 -0.70
CA LEU A 213 -2.07 -12.26 0.00
C LEU A 213 -1.70 -13.31 -1.05
N THR A 214 -0.49 -13.87 -0.96
CA THR A 214 -0.03 -14.90 -1.90
C THR A 214 -0.33 -16.31 -1.38
N GLY A 215 -0.42 -17.27 -2.30
CA GLY A 215 -0.54 -18.70 -1.96
C GLY A 215 0.59 -19.23 -1.09
N SER A 216 1.80 -18.70 -1.31
CA SER A 216 3.01 -19.04 -0.55
C SER A 216 3.01 -18.59 0.91
N GLY A 217 1.97 -17.85 1.34
CA GLY A 217 1.83 -17.39 2.72
C GLY A 217 2.40 -16.00 2.98
N HIS A 218 2.78 -15.29 1.93
CA HIS A 218 3.35 -13.96 2.03
C HIS A 218 2.30 -12.88 1.76
N THR A 219 2.63 -11.69 2.21
CA THR A 219 1.86 -10.47 1.96
C THR A 219 2.71 -9.55 1.10
N LEU A 220 2.09 -8.97 0.08
CA LEU A 220 2.67 -7.91 -0.73
C LEU A 220 1.79 -6.68 -0.63
N GLY A 221 2.39 -5.55 -0.28
CA GLY A 221 1.74 -4.26 -0.15
C GLY A 221 2.29 -3.28 -1.16
N VAL A 222 1.45 -2.39 -1.68
CA VAL A 222 1.84 -1.31 -2.59
C VAL A 222 1.27 0.02 -2.09
N LEU A 223 2.09 1.07 -2.11
CA LEU A 223 1.66 2.45 -1.95
C LEU A 223 2.14 3.26 -3.16
N VAL A 224 1.27 4.09 -3.70
CA VAL A 224 1.56 4.97 -4.83
C VAL A 224 1.34 6.43 -4.48
N GLN A 225 2.14 7.31 -5.05
CA GLN A 225 1.80 8.72 -5.25
C GLN A 225 1.52 8.93 -6.74
N ALA A 226 0.25 8.90 -7.12
CA ALA A 226 -0.20 8.93 -8.50
C ALA A 226 -0.32 10.38 -9.02
N ASN A 227 0.54 10.74 -9.97
CA ASN A 227 0.55 12.03 -10.66
C ASN A 227 0.78 11.87 -12.19
N HIS A 228 0.25 10.82 -12.82
CA HIS A 228 0.64 10.40 -14.18
C HIS A 228 -0.55 10.12 -15.10
N GLY A 229 -0.26 9.92 -16.38
CA GLY A 229 -1.19 9.43 -17.39
C GLY A 229 -2.12 10.50 -17.98
N GLY A 230 -2.52 10.30 -19.23
CA GLY A 230 -3.51 11.13 -19.93
C GLY A 230 -4.91 10.54 -19.91
N ARG A 231 -5.94 11.38 -20.03
CA ARG A 231 -7.35 10.94 -20.00
C ARG A 231 -7.66 9.98 -21.14
N LYS A 232 -7.19 10.26 -22.35
CA LYS A 232 -7.56 9.49 -23.57
C LYS A 232 -7.22 8.00 -23.53
N ARG A 233 -6.24 7.59 -22.71
CA ARG A 233 -5.81 6.19 -22.53
C ARG A 233 -6.32 5.57 -21.23
N PHE A 234 -6.92 6.37 -20.33
CA PHE A 234 -7.37 5.89 -19.04
C PHE A 234 -8.37 4.75 -19.19
N THR A 235 -7.97 3.59 -18.67
CA THR A 235 -8.69 2.33 -18.80
C THR A 235 -8.89 1.73 -17.41
N VAL A 236 -10.05 1.11 -17.16
CA VAL A 236 -10.35 0.41 -15.89
C VAL A 236 -10.98 -0.93 -16.23
N ALA A 237 -10.39 -2.04 -15.78
CA ALA A 237 -10.86 -3.40 -16.13
C ALA A 237 -11.09 -3.59 -17.64
N GLY A 238 -10.20 -3.01 -18.46
CA GLY A 238 -10.30 -3.02 -19.93
C GLY A 238 -11.35 -2.07 -20.54
N VAL A 239 -12.11 -1.33 -19.73
CA VAL A 239 -13.10 -0.34 -20.19
C VAL A 239 -12.44 1.01 -20.45
N PRO A 240 -12.66 1.65 -21.61
CA PRO A 240 -12.04 2.93 -21.96
C PRO A 240 -12.68 4.12 -21.22
N VAL A 241 -12.59 4.13 -19.89
CA VAL A 241 -13.24 5.10 -19.00
C VAL A 241 -12.95 6.54 -19.39
N GLY A 242 -11.72 6.85 -19.76
CA GLY A 242 -11.36 8.21 -20.16
C GLY A 242 -12.08 8.72 -21.42
N ARG A 243 -12.60 7.82 -22.28
CA ARG A 243 -13.43 8.17 -23.43
C ARG A 243 -14.91 8.28 -23.07
N GLU A 244 -15.37 7.50 -22.09
CA GLU A 244 -16.74 7.56 -21.56
C GLU A 244 -16.95 8.80 -20.67
N ILE A 245 -15.88 9.31 -20.05
CA ILE A 245 -15.87 10.51 -19.21
C ILE A 245 -14.87 11.51 -19.81
N ALA A 246 -15.23 12.06 -20.97
CA ALA A 246 -14.37 12.98 -21.73
C ALA A 246 -14.46 14.45 -21.27
N ASP A 247 -15.50 14.79 -20.50
CA ASP A 247 -15.68 16.09 -19.85
C ASP A 247 -14.97 16.14 -18.48
N LEU A 248 -15.34 17.10 -17.62
CA LEU A 248 -14.66 17.37 -16.35
C LEU A 248 -13.16 17.61 -16.54
N GLN A 249 -12.86 18.38 -17.58
CA GLN A 249 -11.51 18.80 -17.89
C GLN A 249 -11.18 20.03 -17.06
N ALA A 250 -9.99 20.03 -16.46
CA ALA A 250 -9.45 21.22 -15.83
C ALA A 250 -9.16 22.29 -16.89
N ASN A 251 -9.04 23.56 -16.46
CA ASN A 251 -8.81 24.66 -17.39
C ASN A 251 -7.47 24.46 -18.14
N TRP A 252 -7.57 24.16 -19.43
CA TRP A 252 -6.53 23.50 -20.23
C TRP A 252 -5.27 24.33 -20.46
N ASP A 253 -5.37 25.66 -20.46
CA ASP A 253 -4.24 26.55 -20.73
C ASP A 253 -3.10 26.38 -19.69
N VAL A 254 -3.42 25.93 -18.48
CA VAL A 254 -2.45 25.68 -17.40
C VAL A 254 -1.94 24.23 -17.42
N LEU A 255 -2.76 23.27 -17.85
CA LEU A 255 -2.44 21.84 -17.84
C LEU A 255 -1.54 21.37 -18.98
N PHE A 256 -1.47 22.08 -20.11
CA PHE A 256 -0.58 21.70 -21.23
C PHE A 256 0.91 21.65 -20.82
N ARG A 257 1.25 22.19 -19.65
CA ARG A 257 2.59 22.19 -19.05
C ARG A 257 2.76 21.19 -17.89
N ALA A 258 1.70 20.47 -17.53
CA ALA A 258 1.73 19.49 -16.46
C ALA A 258 2.65 18.32 -16.86
N ARG A 259 3.63 18.03 -16.01
CA ARG A 259 4.51 16.88 -16.12
C ARG A 259 3.89 15.72 -15.34
N GLY A 260 3.82 14.55 -15.97
CA GLY A 260 3.44 13.33 -15.27
C GLY A 260 4.53 12.92 -14.26
N SER A 261 4.18 12.09 -13.29
CA SER A 261 5.12 11.27 -12.53
C SER A 261 4.36 10.30 -11.63
N ILE A 262 5.00 9.21 -11.25
CA ILE A 262 4.46 8.29 -10.26
C ILE A 262 5.59 7.66 -9.48
N ILE A 263 5.46 7.71 -8.15
CA ILE A 263 6.28 6.93 -7.24
C ILE A 263 5.48 5.74 -6.77
N VAL A 264 6.07 4.55 -6.87
CA VAL A 264 5.48 3.31 -6.37
C VAL A 264 6.44 2.65 -5.39
N VAL A 265 5.91 2.31 -4.22
CA VAL A 265 6.63 1.60 -3.16
C VAL A 265 6.00 0.23 -2.99
N VAL A 266 6.79 -0.82 -3.18
CA VAL A 266 6.38 -2.22 -2.98
C VAL A 266 7.02 -2.75 -1.70
N ALA A 267 6.23 -3.31 -0.81
CA ALA A 267 6.69 -3.97 0.40
C ALA A 267 6.27 -5.44 0.40
N THR A 268 7.09 -6.34 0.94
CA THR A 268 6.67 -7.73 1.16
C THR A 268 7.32 -8.35 2.39
N ASP A 269 6.64 -9.30 3.03
CA ASP A 269 7.21 -10.14 4.09
C ASP A 269 7.93 -11.40 3.53
N ALA A 270 7.91 -11.61 2.21
CA ALA A 270 8.66 -12.69 1.57
C ALA A 270 10.16 -12.46 1.75
N PRO A 271 10.95 -13.48 2.17
CA PRO A 271 12.38 -13.33 2.37
C PRO A 271 13.09 -13.26 1.00
N LEU A 272 13.27 -12.05 0.49
CA LEU A 272 13.84 -11.79 -0.83
C LEU A 272 15.22 -11.17 -0.71
N LEU A 273 16.07 -11.51 -1.67
CA LEU A 273 17.34 -10.85 -1.91
C LEU A 273 17.14 -9.60 -2.79
N PRO A 274 18.07 -8.62 -2.77
CA PRO A 274 17.98 -7.40 -3.59
C PRO A 274 17.70 -7.67 -5.08
N THR A 275 18.38 -8.67 -5.68
CA THR A 275 18.16 -9.04 -7.09
C THR A 275 16.75 -9.60 -7.37
N GLN A 276 16.07 -10.17 -6.37
CA GLN A 276 14.68 -10.61 -6.49
C GLN A 276 13.70 -9.44 -6.32
N LEU A 277 14.03 -8.48 -5.45
CA LEU A 277 13.29 -7.24 -5.28
C LEU A 277 13.36 -6.36 -6.53
N GLN A 278 14.49 -6.35 -7.23
CA GLN A 278 14.64 -5.67 -8.53
C GLN A 278 13.58 -6.17 -9.52
N ARG A 279 13.42 -7.49 -9.59
CA ARG A 279 12.42 -8.13 -10.45
C ARG A 279 11.00 -7.77 -10.03
N LEU A 280 10.71 -7.52 -8.74
CA LEU A 280 9.42 -7.00 -8.31
C LEU A 280 9.21 -5.57 -8.80
N ALA A 281 10.18 -4.68 -8.61
CA ALA A 281 10.10 -3.28 -9.06
C ALA A 281 9.86 -3.19 -10.59
N GLU A 282 10.46 -4.08 -11.37
CA GLU A 282 10.23 -4.21 -12.82
C GLU A 282 8.81 -4.67 -13.22
N ARG A 283 7.98 -5.16 -12.28
CA ARG A 283 6.57 -5.52 -12.57
C ARG A 283 5.60 -4.35 -12.40
N VAL A 284 5.98 -3.33 -11.64
CA VAL A 284 5.17 -2.12 -11.44
C VAL A 284 4.69 -1.50 -12.77
N PRO A 285 5.52 -1.36 -13.83
CA PRO A 285 5.09 -0.86 -15.14
C PRO A 285 3.89 -1.58 -15.75
N ILE A 286 3.72 -2.87 -15.50
CA ILE A 286 2.62 -3.65 -16.07
C ILE A 286 1.29 -3.19 -15.45
N GLY A 287 1.25 -2.95 -14.13
CA GLY A 287 0.07 -2.42 -13.44
C GLY A 287 -0.29 -1.01 -13.90
N ILE A 288 0.72 -0.14 -14.07
CA ILE A 288 0.56 1.20 -14.66
C ILE A 288 0.00 1.10 -16.09
N GLY A 289 0.56 0.20 -16.91
CA GLY A 289 0.15 -0.01 -18.29
C GLY A 289 -1.29 -0.49 -18.45
N ARG A 290 -1.80 -1.32 -17.52
CA ARG A 290 -3.21 -1.76 -17.50
C ARG A 290 -4.20 -0.60 -17.38
N LEU A 291 -3.79 0.50 -16.74
CA LEU A 291 -4.58 1.73 -16.62
C LEU A 291 -4.32 2.74 -17.75
N GLY A 292 -3.38 2.43 -18.65
CA GLY A 292 -3.07 3.22 -19.84
C GLY A 292 -1.89 4.20 -19.69
N GLY A 293 -1.11 4.10 -18.60
CA GLY A 293 0.15 4.84 -18.44
C GLY A 293 1.26 4.32 -19.35
N LEU A 294 2.19 5.20 -19.77
CA LEU A 294 3.17 4.89 -20.82
C LEU A 294 4.62 5.13 -20.45
N GLY A 295 4.91 5.78 -19.31
CA GLY A 295 6.22 6.37 -19.08
C GLY A 295 6.51 7.50 -20.06
N GLU A 296 5.55 8.42 -20.26
CA GLU A 296 5.71 9.55 -21.18
C GLU A 296 6.99 10.34 -20.93
N ASN A 297 7.57 10.99 -21.96
CA ASN A 297 8.88 11.67 -21.86
C ASN A 297 9.01 12.63 -20.66
N SER A 298 7.93 13.32 -20.29
CA SER A 298 7.91 14.25 -19.16
C SER A 298 7.57 13.59 -17.81
N SER A 299 7.49 12.26 -17.74
CA SER A 299 7.03 11.49 -16.59
C SER A 299 8.16 10.84 -15.81
N GLY A 300 8.31 11.20 -14.54
CA GLY A 300 9.19 10.50 -13.61
C GLY A 300 8.49 9.29 -13.02
N ASP A 301 8.77 8.10 -13.55
CA ASP A 301 8.13 6.85 -13.19
C ASP A 301 9.17 5.95 -12.51
N ILE A 302 9.31 6.12 -11.18
CA ILE A 302 10.40 5.56 -10.37
C ILE A 302 9.83 4.75 -9.21
N PHE A 303 10.33 3.54 -9.02
CA PHE A 303 9.78 2.57 -8.09
C PHE A 303 10.85 1.98 -7.20
N VAL A 304 10.46 1.59 -5.99
CA VAL A 304 11.33 0.90 -5.04
C VAL A 304 10.58 -0.27 -4.41
N ALA A 305 11.26 -1.40 -4.26
CA ALA A 305 10.74 -2.58 -3.61
C ALA A 305 11.62 -2.95 -2.42
N PHE A 306 11.02 -3.28 -1.27
CA PHE A 306 11.75 -3.75 -0.09
C PHE A 306 11.10 -4.97 0.57
N SER A 307 11.90 -5.73 1.33
CA SER A 307 11.46 -6.92 2.05
C SER A 307 11.69 -6.83 3.56
N THR A 308 10.64 -7.11 4.35
CA THR A 308 10.75 -7.29 5.81
C THR A 308 11.06 -8.74 6.22
N GLY A 309 11.28 -9.64 5.26
CA GLY A 309 11.41 -11.09 5.47
C GLY A 309 12.73 -11.56 6.09
N ASN A 310 13.74 -10.69 6.17
CA ASN A 310 15.03 -10.99 6.79
C ASN A 310 15.36 -9.94 7.88
N PRO A 311 14.75 -10.02 9.09
CA PRO A 311 15.09 -9.14 10.20
C PRO A 311 16.53 -9.36 10.66
N GLY A 312 17.24 -8.28 11.01
CA GLY A 312 18.61 -8.33 11.48
C GLY A 312 19.66 -8.59 10.38
N ALA A 313 19.28 -8.61 9.10
CA ALA A 313 20.19 -8.86 7.97
C ALA A 313 21.38 -7.87 7.91
N TRP A 314 21.21 -6.68 8.47
CA TRP A 314 22.23 -5.65 8.54
C TRP A 314 23.24 -5.84 9.69
N GLY A 315 22.81 -6.42 10.82
CA GLY A 315 23.49 -6.33 12.13
C GLY A 315 24.75 -7.19 12.33
N GLY A 316 25.22 -7.89 11.30
CA GLY A 316 26.44 -8.69 11.35
C GLY A 316 26.23 -10.09 11.95
N GLY A 317 26.58 -11.12 11.18
CA GLY A 317 26.51 -12.53 11.55
C GLY A 317 26.55 -13.40 10.29
N THR A 318 26.97 -14.66 10.40
CA THR A 318 26.83 -15.67 9.32
C THR A 318 25.58 -16.52 9.50
N ASP A 319 24.68 -16.11 10.41
CA ASP A 319 23.38 -16.74 10.65
C ASP A 319 22.52 -16.54 9.40
N GLY A 320 22.53 -17.55 8.53
CA GLY A 320 22.15 -17.42 7.12
C GLY A 320 20.88 -16.63 6.82
N ILE A 321 20.93 -15.88 5.72
CA ILE A 321 19.79 -15.18 5.12
C ILE A 321 18.82 -16.20 4.51
N LYS A 322 17.52 -15.95 4.66
CA LYS A 322 16.48 -16.72 3.97
C LYS A 322 16.26 -16.15 2.57
N MET A 323 16.05 -17.05 1.62
CA MET A 323 15.73 -16.71 0.24
C MET A 323 14.55 -17.55 -0.23
N LEU A 324 13.52 -16.90 -0.75
CA LEU A 324 12.43 -17.57 -1.45
C LEU A 324 12.98 -18.17 -2.77
N PRO A 325 12.70 -19.44 -3.09
CA PRO A 325 13.14 -20.03 -4.35
C PRO A 325 12.58 -19.28 -5.55
N ASN A 326 13.39 -19.13 -6.61
CA ASN A 326 12.99 -18.39 -7.81
C ASN A 326 11.70 -18.92 -8.47
N ALA A 327 11.44 -20.23 -8.39
CA ALA A 327 10.22 -20.85 -8.92
C ALA A 327 8.93 -20.41 -8.20
N ALA A 328 9.04 -19.78 -7.02
CA ALA A 328 7.90 -19.27 -6.26
C ALA A 328 7.65 -17.77 -6.48
N MET A 329 8.41 -17.10 -7.35
CA MET A 329 8.34 -15.65 -7.56
C MET A 329 7.10 -15.18 -8.34
N ASP A 330 6.52 -16.02 -9.20
CA ASP A 330 5.42 -15.60 -10.08
C ASP A 330 4.19 -15.11 -9.29
N ALA A 331 3.90 -15.75 -8.15
CA ALA A 331 2.83 -15.29 -7.27
C ALA A 331 3.07 -13.88 -6.69
N LEU A 332 4.33 -13.50 -6.48
CA LEU A 332 4.68 -12.14 -6.06
C LEU A 332 4.67 -11.17 -7.25
N PHE A 333 5.03 -11.61 -8.45
CA PHE A 333 4.92 -10.79 -9.65
C PHE A 333 3.46 -10.43 -9.96
N GLU A 334 2.57 -11.43 -9.97
CA GLU A 334 1.13 -11.21 -10.13
C GLU A 334 0.60 -10.25 -9.07
N ALA A 335 0.94 -10.50 -7.80
CA ALA A 335 0.57 -9.64 -6.69
C ALA A 335 1.05 -8.19 -6.87
N THR A 336 2.28 -7.97 -7.34
CA THR A 336 2.79 -6.61 -7.61
C THR A 336 1.97 -5.91 -8.68
N VAL A 337 1.66 -6.60 -9.78
CA VAL A 337 0.88 -6.01 -10.88
C VAL A 337 -0.52 -5.64 -10.40
N ASP A 338 -1.22 -6.57 -9.76
CA ASP A 338 -2.61 -6.39 -9.32
C ASP A 338 -2.74 -5.35 -8.20
N ALA A 339 -1.81 -5.35 -7.24
CA ALA A 339 -1.78 -4.35 -6.17
C ALA A 339 -1.42 -2.96 -6.70
N THR A 340 -0.53 -2.85 -7.70
CA THR A 340 -0.20 -1.56 -8.32
C THR A 340 -1.41 -0.97 -9.05
N GLU A 341 -2.07 -1.78 -9.88
CA GLU A 341 -3.30 -1.38 -10.60
C GLU A 341 -4.37 -0.89 -9.62
N GLU A 342 -4.63 -1.67 -8.56
CA GLU A 342 -5.63 -1.31 -7.56
C GLU A 342 -5.24 -0.07 -6.74
N ALA A 343 -3.97 0.07 -6.34
CA ALA A 343 -3.50 1.22 -5.56
C ALA A 343 -3.67 2.54 -6.33
N ILE A 344 -3.37 2.56 -7.64
CA ILE A 344 -3.58 3.75 -8.48
C ILE A 344 -5.08 4.11 -8.54
N LEU A 345 -5.96 3.12 -8.73
CA LEU A 345 -7.39 3.37 -8.75
C LEU A 345 -7.94 3.81 -7.39
N ASN A 346 -7.45 3.24 -6.29
CA ASN A 346 -7.83 3.68 -4.95
C ASN A 346 -7.39 5.13 -4.70
N ALA A 347 -6.22 5.56 -5.19
CA ALA A 347 -5.80 6.96 -5.13
C ALA A 347 -6.82 7.89 -5.79
N MET A 348 -7.27 7.54 -6.99
CA MET A 348 -8.21 8.36 -7.77
C MET A 348 -9.64 8.32 -7.21
N VAL A 349 -10.08 7.16 -6.69
CA VAL A 349 -11.41 7.00 -6.09
C VAL A 349 -11.52 7.77 -4.78
N ALA A 350 -10.47 7.75 -3.94
CA ALA A 350 -10.42 8.48 -2.69
C ALA A 350 -10.17 9.99 -2.87
N ALA A 351 -9.71 10.43 -4.03
CA ALA A 351 -9.39 11.82 -4.29
C ALA A 351 -10.63 12.68 -4.54
N GLU A 352 -10.69 13.84 -3.90
CA GLU A 352 -11.77 14.82 -4.04
C GLU A 352 -11.43 15.95 -5.02
N THR A 353 -12.45 16.56 -5.62
CA THR A 353 -12.27 17.74 -6.48
C THR A 353 -11.54 18.83 -5.72
N MET A 354 -10.50 19.40 -6.33
CA MET A 354 -9.66 20.38 -5.67
C MET A 354 -9.37 21.58 -6.58
N THR A 355 -9.55 22.77 -6.00
CA THR A 355 -9.09 24.03 -6.60
C THR A 355 -7.77 24.46 -5.95
N GLY A 356 -6.77 24.71 -6.79
CA GLY A 356 -5.43 25.16 -6.40
C GLY A 356 -5.12 26.58 -6.90
N ARG A 357 -3.84 26.82 -7.20
CA ARG A 357 -3.36 28.10 -7.76
C ARG A 357 -4.08 28.50 -9.04
N ASP A 358 -4.16 29.81 -9.28
CA ASP A 358 -4.77 30.40 -10.49
C ASP A 358 -6.23 29.94 -10.71
N SER A 359 -6.92 29.57 -9.62
CA SER A 359 -8.25 28.94 -9.65
C SER A 359 -8.32 27.65 -10.49
N LEU A 360 -7.18 27.00 -10.74
CA LEU A 360 -7.12 25.72 -11.44
C LEU A 360 -7.86 24.66 -10.62
N THR A 361 -8.94 24.14 -11.19
CA THR A 361 -9.77 23.12 -10.55
C THR A 361 -9.60 21.80 -11.29
N VAL A 362 -9.25 20.75 -10.54
CA VAL A 362 -9.14 19.37 -11.03
C VAL A 362 -10.22 18.55 -10.36
N PHE A 363 -11.02 17.87 -11.17
CA PHE A 363 -12.19 17.14 -10.70
C PHE A 363 -11.82 15.74 -10.20
N ALA A 364 -12.52 15.30 -9.15
CA ALA A 364 -12.54 13.89 -8.76
C ALA A 364 -13.07 13.01 -9.90
N LEU A 365 -12.70 11.74 -9.90
CA LEU A 365 -13.31 10.73 -10.77
C LEU A 365 -14.78 10.53 -10.34
N PRO A 366 -15.79 10.87 -11.17
CA PRO A 366 -17.19 10.70 -10.77
C PRO A 366 -17.56 9.22 -10.65
N HIS A 367 -17.80 8.76 -9.43
CA HIS A 367 -18.01 7.33 -9.10
C HIS A 367 -19.23 6.74 -9.83
N ASP A 368 -20.34 7.48 -9.89
CA ASP A 368 -21.57 7.07 -10.57
C ASP A 368 -21.36 6.84 -12.08
N ARG A 369 -20.59 7.72 -12.73
CA ARG A 369 -20.26 7.62 -14.15
C ARG A 369 -19.22 6.56 -14.44
N LEU A 370 -18.27 6.34 -13.53
CA LEU A 370 -17.35 5.20 -13.59
C LEU A 370 -18.14 3.88 -13.54
N GLN A 371 -19.07 3.74 -12.60
CA GLN A 371 -19.92 2.56 -12.50
C GLN A 371 -20.82 2.40 -13.74
N ALA A 372 -21.38 3.49 -14.27
CA ALA A 372 -22.17 3.47 -15.50
C ALA A 372 -21.33 2.99 -16.71
N ALA A 373 -20.10 3.47 -16.84
CA ALA A 373 -19.17 3.01 -17.87
C ALA A 373 -18.86 1.52 -17.71
N LEU A 374 -18.50 1.05 -16.51
CA LEU A 374 -18.23 -0.37 -16.28
C LEU A 374 -19.46 -1.25 -16.56
N ARG A 375 -20.66 -0.79 -16.18
CA ARG A 375 -21.92 -1.50 -16.46
C ARG A 375 -22.19 -1.62 -17.96
N LYS A 376 -21.97 -0.55 -18.72
CA LYS A 376 -22.13 -0.53 -20.19
C LYS A 376 -21.30 -1.61 -20.90
N TYR A 377 -20.13 -1.96 -20.35
CA TYR A 377 -19.23 -2.98 -20.91
C TYR A 377 -19.27 -4.32 -20.16
N ASN A 378 -20.28 -4.55 -19.32
CA ASN A 378 -20.44 -5.79 -18.52
C ASN A 378 -19.21 -6.11 -17.64
N ARG A 379 -18.59 -5.08 -17.06
CA ARG A 379 -17.43 -5.19 -16.17
C ARG A 379 -17.72 -4.84 -14.71
N LEU A 380 -18.86 -4.23 -14.43
CA LEU A 380 -19.28 -3.93 -13.05
C LEU A 380 -19.74 -5.22 -12.35
N VAL A 381 -19.20 -5.51 -11.17
CA VAL A 381 -19.59 -6.66 -10.35
C VAL A 381 -20.26 -6.22 -9.05
N ASP A 382 -20.93 -7.16 -8.37
CA ASP A 382 -21.41 -6.93 -7.00
C ASP A 382 -20.20 -6.78 -6.06
N PRO A 383 -20.04 -5.66 -5.33
CA PRO A 383 -18.95 -5.50 -4.36
C PRO A 383 -18.88 -6.64 -3.33
N ALA A 384 -20.02 -7.26 -2.99
CA ALA A 384 -20.10 -8.38 -2.05
C ALA A 384 -19.56 -9.70 -2.64
N SER A 385 -19.44 -9.82 -3.96
CA SER A 385 -18.84 -11.00 -4.60
C SER A 385 -17.32 -10.95 -4.68
N LEU A 386 -16.70 -9.80 -4.39
CA LEU A 386 -15.25 -9.66 -4.46
C LEU A 386 -14.57 -10.36 -3.27
N PRO A 387 -13.44 -11.07 -3.47
CA PRO A 387 -12.73 -11.72 -2.38
C PRO A 387 -12.29 -10.69 -1.34
N ARG A 388 -12.68 -10.89 -0.08
CA ARG A 388 -12.20 -10.11 1.07
C ARG A 388 -11.89 -11.06 2.22
N PRO A 389 -10.82 -10.83 3.00
CA PRO A 389 -10.60 -11.54 4.25
C PRO A 389 -11.80 -11.32 5.18
N ALA A 390 -12.36 -12.40 5.72
CA ALA A 390 -13.30 -12.29 6.83
C ALA A 390 -12.53 -12.07 8.13
N ALA A 391 -13.00 -11.15 8.98
CA ALA A 391 -12.51 -11.03 10.34
C ALA A 391 -12.92 -12.29 11.12
N ILE A 392 -11.95 -13.12 11.49
CA ILE A 392 -12.19 -14.33 12.28
C ILE A 392 -11.47 -14.23 13.61
N THR A 393 -12.18 -14.60 14.67
CA THR A 393 -11.62 -14.60 16.03
C THR A 393 -10.57 -15.71 16.18
N PRO A 394 -9.56 -15.53 17.07
CA PRO A 394 -8.61 -16.58 17.40
C PRO A 394 -9.27 -17.93 17.73
N ALA A 395 -10.37 -17.90 18.49
CA ALA A 395 -11.15 -19.09 18.83
C ALA A 395 -11.71 -19.83 17.60
N ALA A 396 -12.16 -19.10 16.58
CA ALA A 396 -12.67 -19.71 15.35
C ALA A 396 -11.54 -20.27 14.48
N MET A 397 -10.33 -19.70 14.53
CA MET A 397 -9.14 -20.29 13.91
C MET A 397 -8.69 -21.56 14.65
N GLU A 398 -8.59 -21.52 15.98
CA GLU A 398 -8.21 -22.68 16.80
C GLU A 398 -9.15 -23.88 16.61
N ARG A 399 -10.45 -23.62 16.45
CA ARG A 399 -11.45 -24.66 16.22
C ARG A 399 -11.12 -25.57 15.03
N ILE A 400 -10.54 -25.01 13.97
CA ILE A 400 -10.23 -25.73 12.73
C ILE A 400 -8.80 -26.28 12.70
N VAL A 401 -7.94 -25.90 13.63
CA VAL A 401 -6.59 -26.47 13.75
C VAL A 401 -6.66 -27.96 14.05
N GLY A 402 -5.89 -28.77 13.33
CA GLY A 402 -5.84 -30.20 13.56
C GLY A 402 -5.37 -30.98 12.34
N THR A 403 -5.36 -32.30 12.49
CA THR A 403 -5.02 -33.22 11.41
C THR A 403 -6.29 -33.63 10.67
N TYR A 404 -6.25 -33.55 9.35
CA TYR A 404 -7.33 -33.91 8.44
C TYR A 404 -6.85 -34.99 7.48
N ARG A 405 -7.74 -35.93 7.16
CA ARG A 405 -7.58 -36.88 6.08
C ARG A 405 -8.28 -36.33 4.84
N LEU A 406 -7.59 -36.25 3.71
CA LEU A 406 -8.24 -36.12 2.41
C LEU A 406 -9.00 -37.41 2.15
N VAL A 407 -10.33 -37.36 2.01
CA VAL A 407 -11.19 -38.56 1.88
C VAL A 407 -10.70 -39.47 0.77
N GLU A 408 -10.32 -38.89 -0.37
CA GLU A 408 -9.55 -39.52 -1.44
C GLU A 408 -8.39 -38.56 -1.76
N PRO A 409 -7.12 -39.01 -1.74
CA PRO A 409 -6.60 -40.38 -1.69
C PRO A 409 -6.28 -40.94 -0.26
N GLY A 410 -6.87 -40.41 0.81
CA GLY A 410 -6.63 -40.91 2.18
C GLY A 410 -5.42 -40.29 2.90
N ILE A 411 -4.81 -39.26 2.31
CA ILE A 411 -3.58 -38.65 2.81
C ILE A 411 -3.89 -37.71 4.00
N LYS A 412 -3.07 -37.78 5.06
CA LYS A 412 -3.14 -36.84 6.20
C LYS A 412 -2.45 -35.50 5.87
N ARG A 413 -3.06 -34.39 6.29
CA ARG A 413 -2.54 -33.02 6.26
C ARG A 413 -2.91 -32.30 7.54
N ARG A 414 -2.05 -31.39 8.01
CA ARG A 414 -2.39 -30.53 9.15
C ARG A 414 -2.88 -29.17 8.69
N ILE A 415 -3.89 -28.67 9.39
CA ILE A 415 -4.23 -27.25 9.46
C ILE A 415 -3.64 -26.72 10.77
N TYR A 416 -2.87 -25.64 10.71
CA TYR A 416 -2.21 -25.04 11.87
C TYR A 416 -2.14 -23.52 11.75
N VAL A 417 -1.83 -22.86 12.87
CA VAL A 417 -1.59 -21.41 12.93
C VAL A 417 -0.10 -21.16 13.05
N GLU A 418 0.42 -20.24 12.25
CA GLU A 418 1.78 -19.69 12.39
C GLU A 418 1.73 -18.19 12.11
N GLY A 419 2.39 -17.37 12.93
CA GLY A 419 2.39 -15.91 12.76
C GLY A 419 0.98 -15.28 12.75
N GLY A 420 0.01 -15.90 13.44
CA GLY A 420 -1.39 -15.45 13.44
C GLY A 420 -2.18 -15.79 12.18
N MET A 421 -1.62 -16.56 11.25
CA MET A 421 -2.24 -16.97 9.99
C MET A 421 -2.48 -18.48 9.95
N LEU A 422 -3.55 -18.89 9.28
CA LEU A 422 -3.89 -20.30 9.07
C LEU A 422 -3.18 -20.86 7.83
N PHE A 423 -2.67 -22.08 7.97
CA PHE A 423 -2.00 -22.81 6.90
C PHE A 423 -2.53 -24.22 6.79
N LEU A 424 -2.60 -24.73 5.56
CA LEU A 424 -2.78 -26.14 5.24
C LEU A 424 -1.47 -26.69 4.69
N GLU A 425 -0.97 -27.79 5.27
CA GLU A 425 0.20 -28.49 4.74
C GLU A 425 -0.04 -29.02 3.32
N ARG A 426 1.01 -29.00 2.50
CA ARG A 426 1.07 -29.65 1.20
C ARG A 426 1.97 -30.88 1.25
N GLY A 427 1.85 -31.74 0.24
CA GLY A 427 2.83 -32.82 0.03
C GLY A 427 4.22 -32.23 -0.27
N GLY A 428 5.28 -32.92 0.15
CA GLY A 428 6.66 -32.49 -0.13
C GLY A 428 7.21 -31.37 0.78
N GLY A 429 6.60 -31.13 1.96
CA GLY A 429 7.12 -30.20 2.96
C GLY A 429 6.70 -28.73 2.79
N GLY A 430 5.86 -28.43 1.80
CA GLY A 430 5.30 -27.08 1.60
C GLY A 430 4.03 -26.82 2.41
N ARG A 431 3.51 -25.59 2.30
CA ARG A 431 2.23 -25.16 2.88
C ARG A 431 1.57 -24.09 2.02
N ASN A 432 0.26 -24.00 2.11
CA ASN A 432 -0.53 -22.92 1.52
C ASN A 432 -1.31 -22.18 2.60
N ARG A 433 -1.49 -20.88 2.40
CA ARG A 433 -2.32 -20.06 3.29
C ARG A 433 -3.80 -20.40 3.12
N LEU A 434 -4.46 -20.66 4.25
CA LEU A 434 -5.89 -20.94 4.32
C LEU A 434 -6.60 -19.71 4.87
N LEU A 435 -7.12 -18.89 3.96
CA LEU A 435 -7.74 -17.61 4.29
C LEU A 435 -9.22 -17.81 4.62
N PRO A 436 -9.72 -17.33 5.75
CA PRO A 436 -11.14 -17.32 5.96
C PRO A 436 -11.84 -16.22 5.15
N ILE A 437 -12.94 -16.59 4.47
CA ILE A 437 -13.69 -15.69 3.57
C ILE A 437 -15.15 -15.47 4.00
N ALA A 438 -15.70 -16.36 4.84
CA ALA A 438 -16.97 -16.18 5.53
C ALA A 438 -17.04 -17.12 6.75
N ASP A 439 -18.10 -17.05 7.56
CA ASP A 439 -18.32 -18.07 8.59
C ASP A 439 -18.32 -19.46 7.94
N ARG A 440 -17.49 -20.36 8.48
CA ARG A 440 -17.31 -21.74 8.00
C ARG A 440 -16.81 -21.90 6.55
N ARG A 441 -16.33 -20.82 5.90
CA ARG A 441 -15.80 -20.86 4.54
C ARG A 441 -14.36 -20.35 4.49
N PHE A 442 -13.48 -21.11 3.86
CA PHE A 442 -12.05 -20.84 3.80
C PHE A 442 -11.54 -21.01 2.37
N LEU A 443 -10.77 -20.05 1.86
CA LEU A 443 -10.08 -20.11 0.59
C LEU A 443 -8.63 -20.57 0.80
N LEU A 444 -8.24 -21.66 0.15
CA LEU A 444 -6.84 -22.07 0.04
C LEU A 444 -6.18 -21.28 -1.09
N LEU A 445 -5.33 -20.32 -0.72
CA LEU A 445 -4.63 -19.48 -1.67
C LEU A 445 -3.62 -20.31 -2.49
N GLY A 446 -3.40 -19.93 -3.74
CA GLY A 446 -2.54 -20.62 -4.70
C GLY A 446 -3.21 -21.76 -5.47
N ASP A 447 -4.15 -22.48 -4.84
CA ASP A 447 -4.95 -23.53 -5.51
C ASP A 447 -6.35 -23.05 -5.91
N GLY A 448 -6.84 -21.95 -5.32
CA GLY A 448 -8.19 -21.45 -5.56
C GLY A 448 -9.29 -22.35 -4.99
N ILE A 449 -8.95 -23.29 -4.09
CA ILE A 449 -9.93 -24.21 -3.49
C ILE A 449 -10.69 -23.49 -2.38
N VAL A 450 -12.02 -23.43 -2.50
CA VAL A 450 -12.90 -22.97 -1.43
C VAL A 450 -13.36 -24.17 -0.61
N PHE A 451 -12.97 -24.21 0.66
CA PHE A 451 -13.43 -25.16 1.66
C PHE A 451 -14.63 -24.62 2.41
N GLU A 452 -15.73 -25.36 2.38
CA GLU A 452 -16.94 -25.07 3.15
C GLU A 452 -17.17 -26.17 4.17
N GLU A 453 -17.39 -25.79 5.43
CA GLU A 453 -17.72 -26.75 6.49
C GLU A 453 -19.04 -27.44 6.18
N VAL A 454 -19.00 -28.75 6.15
CA VAL A 454 -20.21 -29.56 6.06
C VAL A 454 -20.76 -29.67 7.46
N VAL A 455 -21.96 -29.10 7.70
CA VAL A 455 -22.65 -29.18 8.99
C VAL A 455 -22.75 -30.65 9.40
N SER A 456 -22.04 -31.02 10.46
CA SER A 456 -22.01 -32.39 10.95
C SER A 456 -23.05 -32.56 12.06
N GLU A 457 -23.70 -33.73 12.10
CA GLU A 457 -24.51 -34.16 13.24
C GLU A 457 -23.64 -34.23 14.51
N ALA A 458 -24.24 -33.98 15.68
CA ALA A 458 -23.54 -34.05 16.96
C ALA A 458 -22.77 -35.38 17.10
N GLY A 459 -21.46 -35.30 17.35
CA GLY A 459 -20.58 -36.46 17.54
C GLY A 459 -19.79 -36.92 16.30
N ARG A 460 -19.96 -36.28 15.12
CA ARG A 460 -19.15 -36.56 13.93
C ARG A 460 -17.93 -35.64 13.81
N PRO A 461 -16.81 -36.12 13.24
CA PRO A 461 -15.62 -35.29 13.02
C PRO A 461 -15.91 -34.11 12.09
N LEU A 462 -15.21 -33.00 12.33
CA LEU A 462 -15.29 -31.78 11.51
C LEU A 462 -14.91 -32.10 10.06
N ARG A 463 -15.72 -31.67 9.09
CA ARG A 463 -15.56 -32.01 7.68
C ARG A 463 -15.68 -30.76 6.81
N PHE A 464 -14.82 -30.65 5.80
CA PHE A 464 -14.85 -29.57 4.81
C PHE A 464 -14.97 -30.15 3.41
N ARG A 465 -15.88 -29.58 2.61
CA ARG A 465 -15.97 -29.81 1.17
C ARG A 465 -15.18 -28.73 0.46
N GLY A 466 -14.15 -29.11 -0.29
CA GLY A 466 -13.36 -28.24 -1.14
C GLY A 466 -13.88 -28.23 -2.57
N THR A 467 -14.11 -27.04 -3.12
CA THR A 467 -14.55 -26.83 -4.51
C THR A 467 -13.60 -25.91 -5.27
N VAL A 468 -13.45 -26.11 -6.57
CA VAL A 468 -12.75 -25.19 -7.49
C VAL A 468 -13.77 -24.73 -8.53
N ASN A 469 -13.98 -23.42 -8.67
CA ASN A 469 -15.00 -22.86 -9.57
C ASN A 469 -16.42 -23.43 -9.33
N GLY A 470 -16.75 -23.77 -8.09
CA GLY A 470 -18.03 -24.38 -7.71
C GLY A 470 -18.11 -25.90 -7.89
N GLU A 471 -17.14 -26.51 -8.59
CA GLU A 471 -17.11 -27.96 -8.80
C GLU A 471 -16.41 -28.68 -7.63
N PRO A 472 -16.94 -29.83 -7.15
CA PRO A 472 -16.30 -30.63 -6.11
C PRO A 472 -14.89 -31.06 -6.50
N PHE A 473 -13.93 -30.83 -5.61
CA PHE A 473 -12.52 -31.17 -5.85
C PHE A 473 -11.95 -32.11 -4.80
N VAL A 474 -12.16 -31.80 -3.51
CA VAL A 474 -11.56 -32.57 -2.40
C VAL A 474 -12.45 -32.51 -1.17
N THR A 475 -12.36 -33.50 -0.28
CA THR A 475 -13.02 -33.44 1.03
C THR A 475 -11.99 -33.66 2.13
N LEU A 476 -11.96 -32.79 3.14
CA LEU A 476 -11.14 -32.93 4.34
C LEU A 476 -12.02 -33.44 5.49
N GLU A 477 -11.55 -34.45 6.20
CA GLU A 477 -12.22 -34.98 7.39
C GLU A 477 -11.25 -35.02 8.57
N ARG A 478 -11.59 -34.35 9.67
CA ARG A 478 -10.72 -34.25 10.85
C ARG A 478 -10.52 -35.63 11.44
N THR A 479 -9.27 -36.03 11.60
CA THR A 479 -8.95 -37.27 12.29
C THR A 479 -9.24 -37.08 13.78
N ARG A 480 -9.73 -38.11 14.47
CA ARG A 480 -9.82 -38.08 15.93
C ARG A 480 -8.41 -37.86 16.52
N PRO A 481 -8.28 -37.14 17.65
CA PRO A 481 -7.02 -37.10 18.39
C PRO A 481 -6.58 -38.54 18.65
N GLU A 482 -5.32 -38.85 18.32
CA GLU A 482 -4.71 -40.15 18.66
C GLU A 482 -4.45 -40.27 20.15
#